data_AF-A0A9E3RNF3-F1
#
_entry.id   AF-A0A9E3RNF3-F1
#
_cell.length_a   1.000
_cell.length_b   1.000
_cell.length_c   1.000
_cell.angle_alpha   90.00
_cell.angle_beta   90.00
_cell.angle_gamma   90.00
#
_symmetry.space_group_name_H-M   'P 1'
#
loop_
_entity.id
_entity.type
_entity.pdbx_description
1 polymer ?
#
loop_
_entity_poly.entity_id
_entity_poly.type
_entity_poly.pdbx_seq_one_letter_code
_entity_poly.pdbx_strand_id
1 'polypeptide(L)' 'MTIFHFGRHSVPLTDIHDINLKYNYHDNEMYIDLEINGGAQMSLNLPDSLTFMEEFIKHVREVKNIK' A
#
# COMPACT_ATOMS: atom_id res chain seq x y z
N MET A 1 9.94 -6.90 9.45
CA MET A 1 9.02 -7.44 8.44
C MET A 1 7.69 -6.77 8.67
N THR A 2 7.32 -5.82 7.81
CA THR A 2 6.07 -5.06 7.98
C THR A 2 4.93 -5.85 7.36
N ILE A 3 3.90 -6.12 8.15
CA ILE A 3 2.68 -6.80 7.70
C ILE A 3 1.61 -5.72 7.64
N PHE A 4 1.01 -5.56 6.46
CA PHE A 4 -0.09 -4.64 6.25
C PHE A 4 -1.41 -5.34 6.58
N HIS A 5 -2.21 -4.72 7.45
CA HIS A 5 -3.49 -5.25 7.90
C HIS A 5 -4.62 -4.37 7.36
N PHE A 6 -5.61 -4.97 6.72
CA PHE A 6 -6.79 -4.28 6.20
C PHE A 6 -7.98 -5.24 6.23
N GLY A 7 -9.08 -4.81 6.85
CA GLY A 7 -10.22 -5.68 7.14
C GLY A 7 -9.82 -6.97 7.88
N ARG A 8 -9.98 -8.12 7.22
CA ARG A 8 -9.61 -9.46 7.75
C ARG A 8 -8.35 -10.04 7.12
N HIS A 9 -7.67 -9.28 6.27
CA HIS A 9 -6.51 -9.73 5.53
C HIS A 9 -5.23 -9.16 6.13
N SER A 10 -4.15 -9.92 6.00
CA SER A 10 -2.82 -9.53 6.44
C SER A 10 -1.84 -9.90 5.33
N VAL A 11 -1.18 -8.91 4.76
CA VAL A 11 -0.27 -9.09 3.61
C VAL A 11 1.13 -8.60 4.03
N PRO A 12 2.14 -9.47 4.07
CA PRO A 12 3.52 -9.05 4.22
C PRO A 12 3.95 -8.13 3.08
N LEU A 13 4.70 -7.05 3.36
CA LEU A 13 5.24 -6.19 2.29
C LEU A 13 6.11 -6.97 1.27
N THR A 14 6.75 -8.07 1.69
CA THR A 14 7.53 -8.95 0.81
C THR A 14 6.70 -9.69 -0.22
N ASP A 15 5.40 -9.82 0.03
CA ASP A 15 4.46 -10.50 -0.86
C ASP A 15 3.83 -9.54 -1.87
N ILE A 16 4.05 -8.24 -1.72
CA ILE A 16 3.59 -7.22 -2.66
C ILE A 16 4.58 -7.15 -3.83
N HIS A 17 4.10 -7.47 -5.02
CA HIS A 17 4.85 -7.44 -6.26
C HIS A 17 4.79 -6.05 -6.91
N ASP A 18 3.60 -5.47 -7.02
CA ASP A 18 3.39 -4.14 -7.61
C ASP A 18 2.30 -3.35 -6.86
N ILE A 19 2.36 -2.03 -6.98
CA ILE A 19 1.46 -1.08 -6.33
C ILE A 19 1.02 -0.05 -7.39
N ASN A 20 -0.26 -0.06 -7.74
CA ASN A 20 -0.84 0.99 -8.57
C ASN A 20 -1.51 2.03 -7.67
N LEU A 21 -1.04 3.28 -7.77
CA LEU A 21 -1.59 4.41 -7.03
C LEU A 21 -2.41 5.29 -7.96
N LYS A 22 -3.66 5.54 -7.58
CA LYS A 22 -4.53 6.50 -8.24
C LYS A 22 -4.87 7.62 -7.28
N TYR A 23 -4.55 8.85 -7.67
CA TYR A 23 -4.91 10.05 -6.92
C TYR A 23 -5.89 10.91 -7.73
N ASN A 24 -6.98 11.30 -7.09
CA ASN A 24 -7.96 12.23 -7.63
C ASN A 24 -7.78 13.59 -6.95
N TYR A 25 -7.31 14.59 -7.70
CA TYR A 25 -7.05 15.93 -7.19
C TYR A 25 -8.35 16.69 -6.83
N HIS A 26 -9.45 16.45 -7.55
CA HIS A 26 -10.70 17.17 -7.31
C HIS A 26 -11.34 16.77 -5.98
N ASP A 27 -11.37 15.46 -5.72
CA ASP A 27 -11.97 14.90 -4.51
C ASP A 27 -10.96 14.78 -3.36
N ASN A 28 -9.67 15.02 -3.64
CA ASN A 28 -8.53 14.85 -2.73
C ASN A 28 -8.44 13.43 -2.14
N GLU A 29 -8.70 12.43 -2.98
CA GLU A 29 -8.74 11.01 -2.60
C GLU A 29 -7.61 10.22 -3.25
N MET A 30 -7.13 9.21 -2.54
CA MET A 30 -6.12 8.28 -3.01
C MET A 30 -6.62 6.85 -2.86
N TYR A 31 -6.43 6.06 -3.92
CA TYR A 31 -6.74 4.64 -3.97
C TYR A 31 -5.53 3.85 -4.41
N ILE A 32 -5.39 2.66 -3.83
CA ILE A 32 -4.27 1.78 -4.07
C ILE A 32 -4.78 0.41 -4.47
N ASP A 33 -4.24 -0.08 -5.58
CA ASP A 33 -4.37 -1.47 -5.96
C ASP A 33 -3.02 -2.18 -5.72
N LEU A 34 -3.07 -3.27 -4.99
CA LEU A 34 -1.92 -4.14 -4.71
C LEU A 34 -1.96 -5.34 -5.64
N GLU A 35 -0.84 -5.63 -6.27
CA GLU A 35 -0.58 -6.93 -6.87
C GLU A 35 0.30 -7.74 -5.92
N ILE A 36 -0.17 -8.91 -5.52
CA ILE A 36 0.58 -9.82 -4.63
C ILE A 36 1.11 -11.03 -5.39
N ASN A 37 2.20 -11.58 -4.89
CA ASN A 37 2.81 -12.80 -5.41
C ASN A 37 1.75 -13.91 -5.56
N GLY A 38 1.71 -14.53 -6.74
CA GLY A 38 0.65 -15.47 -7.13
C GLY A 38 -0.46 -14.85 -7.99
N GLY A 39 -0.34 -13.58 -8.38
CA GLY A 39 -1.20 -12.92 -9.37
C GLY A 39 -2.54 -12.45 -8.83
N ALA A 40 -2.73 -12.44 -7.52
CA ALA A 40 -3.92 -11.86 -6.92
C ALA A 40 -3.80 -10.34 -6.88
N GLN A 41 -4.89 -9.67 -7.24
CA GLN A 41 -5.02 -8.21 -7.21
C GLN A 41 -6.04 -7.79 -6.17
N MET A 42 -5.78 -6.65 -5.54
CA MET A 42 -6.58 -6.19 -4.42
C MET A 42 -6.65 -4.67 -4.35
N SER A 43 -7.87 -4.14 -4.42
CA SER A 43 -8.13 -2.72 -4.26
C SER A 43 -8.42 -2.38 -2.80
N LEU A 44 -7.68 -1.41 -2.27
CA LEU A 44 -7.88 -0.87 -0.94
C LEU A 44 -8.98 0.19 -0.97
N ASN A 45 -9.76 0.28 0.10
CA ASN A 45 -10.64 1.43 0.33
C ASN A 45 -9.81 2.67 0.71
N LEU A 46 -10.45 3.84 0.81
CA LEU A 46 -9.75 5.09 1.11
C LEU A 46 -8.98 5.05 2.46
N PRO A 47 -9.59 4.66 3.61
CA PRO A 47 -8.86 4.52 4.87
C PRO A 47 -7.62 3.61 4.77
N ASP A 48 -7.79 2.41 4.20
CA ASP A 48 -6.71 1.44 4.07
C ASP A 48 -5.61 1.95 3.13
N SER A 49 -5.97 2.66 2.06
CA SER A 49 -5.01 3.28 1.13
C SER A 49 -4.13 4.32 1.83
N LEU A 50 -4.72 5.14 2.71
CA LEU A 50 -3.96 6.14 3.47
C LEU A 50 -3.01 5.48 4.47
N THR A 51 -3.49 4.52 5.26
CA THR A 51 -2.65 3.77 6.20
C THR A 51 -1.53 3.02 5.48
N PHE A 52 -1.83 2.43 4.32
CA PHE A 52 -0.82 1.77 3.50
C PHE A 52 0.29 2.73 3.08
N MET A 53 -0.06 3.93 2.59
CA MET A 53 0.94 4.90 2.14
C MET A 53 1.80 5.43 3.26
N GLU A 54 1.25 5.65 4.46
CA GLU A 54 2.03 6.09 5.61
C GLU A 54 3.15 5.08 5.93
N GLU A 55 2.78 3.80 6.04
CA GLU A 55 3.74 2.72 6.30
C GLU A 55 4.69 2.49 5.12
N PHE A 56 4.20 2.58 3.89
CA PHE A 56 5.01 2.43 2.68
C PHE A 56 6.06 3.54 2.57
N ILE A 57 5.68 4.81 2.76
CA ILE A 57 6.61 5.94 2.71
C ILE A 57 7.67 5.81 3.80
N LYS A 58 7.27 5.41 5.02
CA LYS A 58 8.20 5.14 6.11
C LYS A 58 9.20 4.04 5.73
N HIS A 59 8.72 2.93 5.17
CA HIS A 59 9.57 1.84 4.72
C HIS A 59 10.54 2.27 3.62
N VAL A 60 10.08 3.04 2.61
CA VAL A 60 10.94 3.56 1.55
C VAL A 60 12.02 4.47 2.12
N ARG A 61 11.68 5.36 3.06
CA ARG A 61 12.66 6.22 3.74
C ARG A 61 13.72 5.40 4.48
N GLU A 62 13.31 4.38 5.22
CA GLU A 62 14.22 3.47 5.92
C GLU A 62 15.16 2.73 4.97
N VAL A 63 14.63 2.11 3.91
CA VAL A 63 15.40 1.30 2.95
C VAL A 63 16.34 2.16 2.11
N LYS A 64 15.90 3.35 1.70
CA LYS A 64 16.69 4.26 0.87
C LYS A 64 17.56 5.21 1.68
N ASN A 65 17.50 5.15 3.02
CA ASN A 65 18.19 6.05 3.92
C ASN A 65 17.90 7.54 3.61
N ILE A 66 16.62 7.85 3.36
CA ILE A 66 16.12 9.21 3.09
C ILE A 66 15.54 9.75 4.40
N LYS A 67 16.01 10.92 4.83
CA LYS A 67 15.56 11.61 6.05
C LYS A 67 14.23 12.33 5.85
#